data_AF-A0A928DHG3-F1
#
_entry.id   AF-A0A928DHG3-F1
#
_cell.length_a   1.000
_cell.length_b   1.000
_cell.length_c   1.000
_cell.angle_alpha   90.00
_cell.angle_beta   90.00
_cell.angle_gamma   90.00
#
_symmetry.space_group_name_H-M   'P 1'
#
loop_
_entity.id
_entity.type
_entity.pdbx_description
1 polymer ?
#
loop_
_entity_poly.entity_id
_entity_poly.type
_entity_poly.pdbx_seq_one_letter_code
_entity_poly.pdbx_strand_id
1 'polypeptide(L)'
;MFIIRQILAFFSVATGFAILFLACSLPVYFTSVDKYVVSKAGNHSKTLKDTASFSLDNSQISTTLILAECMSSPDEIKKSAKKLLDENPAWRLSGGDCPFYDTFCSSVDFNKETFGNVYNSLASRENRKVLTEFLSQSKMALVKKMLSLRKLNTVMLPPAYSSAGAPYEASLLTLALLSQSASINEKFTYELSLLMADISNPAFQERFEKCIIGVLALSKNLDFSALSVLFKVFKSPDEVFDYAIVFDGQKDAHFRACMYSATIMISDASLCTNFLKGGDVRGWGNLSFALENGEGAVKFLLSNVKFIYENSPTEQLIDAYCAPMKNLFAPYCVNNLKLMLALKVLLVLIGCSVVASGVLRMIGFRRAGAFLSVRCMLVGVVCSVLFFSAIEPSAFEVKIQNSTASDIKIAFDRIKTNIVGDKDTMSLDTDSATLAAIALFFVIQMIVYIVCLVRINVIKRTRASATLKLKLLENEDNLFDLGLYIGLSGTVASLILLTFGVITASLMAGYTSTLFGILFTALVKIVHLRKFKRKLLIEAANEQH
;
A
#
# COMPACT_ATOMS: atom_id res chain seq x y z
N MET A 1 -29.68 25.01 -40.33
CA MET A 1 -28.32 25.13 -39.76
C MET A 1 -28.26 24.93 -38.23
N PHE A 2 -29.23 25.43 -37.45
CA PHE A 2 -29.27 25.27 -35.99
C PHE A 2 -29.46 23.81 -35.52
N ILE A 3 -30.40 23.09 -36.14
CA ILE A 3 -30.70 21.67 -35.82
C ILE A 3 -29.49 20.76 -36.09
N ILE A 4 -28.84 20.92 -37.24
CA ILE A 4 -27.62 20.15 -37.60
C ILE A 4 -26.49 20.36 -36.58
N ARG A 5 -26.36 21.58 -36.03
CA ARG A 5 -25.34 21.90 -35.01
C ARG A 5 -25.67 21.30 -33.64
N GLN A 6 -26.95 21.29 -33.25
CA GLN A 6 -27.41 20.61 -32.04
C GLN A 6 -27.16 19.11 -32.14
N ILE A 7 -27.42 18.50 -33.31
CA ILE A 7 -27.14 17.09 -33.58
C ILE A 7 -25.62 16.82 -33.50
N LEU A 8 -24.78 17.63 -34.14
CA LEU A 8 -23.31 17.52 -34.05
C LEU A 8 -22.78 17.67 -32.61
N ALA A 9 -23.39 18.57 -31.82
CA ALA A 9 -23.03 18.75 -30.42
C ALA A 9 -23.43 17.52 -29.59
N PHE A 10 -24.63 16.97 -29.80
CA PHE A 10 -25.08 15.73 -29.18
C PHE A 10 -24.17 14.55 -29.52
N PHE A 11 -23.81 14.36 -30.79
CA PHE A 11 -22.86 13.33 -31.20
C PHE A 11 -21.49 13.53 -30.52
N SER A 12 -20.98 14.75 -30.44
CA SER A 12 -19.71 15.00 -29.74
C SER A 12 -19.77 14.65 -28.26
N VAL A 13 -20.87 14.97 -27.57
CA VAL A 13 -21.08 14.57 -26.18
C VAL A 13 -21.15 13.05 -26.04
N ALA A 14 -21.93 12.38 -26.90
CA ALA A 14 -22.04 10.92 -26.90
C ALA A 14 -20.69 10.23 -27.16
N THR A 15 -19.90 10.75 -28.11
CA THR A 15 -18.55 10.23 -28.40
C THR A 15 -17.61 10.45 -27.22
N GLY A 16 -17.68 11.60 -26.56
CA GLY A 16 -16.91 11.90 -25.36
C GLY A 16 -17.23 10.96 -24.20
N PHE A 17 -18.51 10.66 -23.96
CA PHE A 17 -18.92 9.67 -22.97
C PHE A 17 -18.50 8.25 -23.34
N ALA A 18 -18.53 7.86 -24.62
CA ALA A 18 -18.03 6.57 -25.06
C ALA A 18 -16.51 6.41 -24.79
N ILE A 19 -15.73 7.47 -25.00
CA ILE A 19 -14.29 7.49 -24.68
C ILE A 19 -14.06 7.38 -23.17
N LEU A 20 -14.85 8.10 -22.36
CA LEU A 20 -14.78 7.99 -20.90
C LEU A 20 -15.18 6.60 -20.40
N PHE A 21 -16.20 5.98 -21.01
CA PHE A 21 -16.58 4.61 -20.71
C PHE A 21 -15.44 3.63 -21.01
N LEU A 22 -14.78 3.78 -22.16
CA LEU A 22 -13.59 2.98 -22.50
C LEU A 22 -12.44 3.20 -21.52
N ALA A 23 -12.25 4.43 -21.02
CA ALA A 23 -11.26 4.73 -19.98
C ALA A 23 -11.60 4.06 -18.63
N CYS A 24 -12.88 4.03 -18.22
CA CYS A 24 -13.34 3.30 -17.04
C CYS A 24 -13.17 1.79 -17.18
N SER A 25 -13.25 1.26 -18.41
CA SER A 25 -13.05 -0.15 -18.69
C SER A 25 -11.59 -0.61 -18.56
N LEU A 26 -10.61 0.29 -18.43
CA LEU A 26 -9.22 -0.08 -18.18
C LEU A 26 -9.00 -0.32 -16.68
N PRO A 27 -8.69 -1.57 -16.25
CA PRO A 27 -8.58 -1.95 -14.84
C PRO A 27 -7.20 -1.56 -14.27
N VAL A 28 -6.85 -0.26 -14.33
CA VAL A 28 -5.57 0.27 -13.83
C VAL A 28 -5.81 1.52 -13.00
N TYR A 29 -5.17 1.59 -11.84
CA TYR A 29 -5.31 2.68 -10.88
C TYR A 29 -3.92 3.23 -10.49
N PHE A 30 -3.88 4.44 -9.93
CA PHE A 30 -2.62 5.10 -9.55
C PHE A 30 -1.97 4.43 -8.34
N THR A 31 -2.72 4.26 -7.26
CA THR A 31 -2.22 3.78 -5.95
C THR A 31 -2.54 2.31 -5.68
N SER A 32 -3.47 1.73 -6.43
CA SER A 32 -3.99 0.39 -6.23
C SER A 32 -3.92 -0.45 -7.51
N VAL A 33 -4.27 -1.73 -7.38
CA VAL A 33 -4.34 -2.70 -8.46
C VAL A 33 -5.74 -3.29 -8.51
N ASP A 34 -6.26 -3.50 -9.71
CA ASP A 34 -7.59 -4.07 -9.90
C ASP A 34 -7.66 -5.58 -9.60
N LYS A 35 -8.81 -6.05 -9.10
CA LYS A 35 -9.09 -7.47 -8.80
C LYS A 35 -8.98 -8.37 -10.03
N TYR A 36 -9.46 -7.91 -11.19
CA TYR A 36 -9.41 -8.67 -12.44
C TYR A 36 -7.97 -8.85 -12.93
N VAL A 37 -7.11 -7.83 -12.74
CA VAL A 37 -5.69 -7.91 -13.12
C VAL A 37 -4.95 -8.91 -12.22
N VAL A 38 -5.20 -8.87 -10.91
CA VAL A 38 -4.61 -9.82 -9.94
C VAL A 38 -5.06 -11.25 -10.26
N SER A 39 -6.36 -11.46 -10.48
CA SER A 39 -6.90 -12.78 -10.85
C SER A 39 -6.27 -13.30 -12.15
N LYS A 40 -6.17 -12.46 -13.18
CA LYS A 40 -5.55 -12.85 -14.47
C LYS A 40 -4.06 -13.11 -14.39
N ALA A 41 -3.33 -12.44 -13.50
CA ALA A 41 -1.93 -12.75 -13.25
C ALA A 41 -1.72 -14.18 -12.71
N GLY A 42 -2.74 -14.76 -12.06
CA GLY A 42 -2.70 -16.09 -11.48
C GLY A 42 -3.11 -17.24 -12.42
N ASN A 43 -3.84 -16.98 -13.52
CA ASN A 43 -4.50 -17.99 -14.37
C ASN A 43 -3.61 -19.09 -14.99
N HIS A 44 -2.29 -18.92 -15.03
CA HIS A 44 -1.33 -19.91 -15.56
C HIS A 44 -0.25 -20.30 -14.56
N SER A 45 -0.45 -19.95 -13.30
CA SER A 45 0.50 -20.19 -12.21
C SER A 45 0.09 -21.38 -11.36
N LYS A 46 1.02 -21.87 -10.52
CA LYS A 46 0.71 -22.96 -9.59
C LYS A 46 -0.39 -22.52 -8.64
N THR A 47 -1.38 -23.38 -8.44
CA THR A 47 -2.45 -23.12 -7.49
C THR A 47 -2.01 -23.47 -6.08
N LEU A 48 -2.74 -22.96 -5.09
CA LEU A 48 -2.54 -23.34 -3.70
C LEU A 48 -2.78 -24.85 -3.48
N LYS A 49 -3.73 -25.44 -4.23
CA LYS A 49 -3.98 -26.89 -4.22
C LYS A 49 -2.76 -27.68 -4.70
N ASP A 50 -2.12 -27.26 -5.78
CA ASP A 50 -0.92 -27.93 -6.32
C ASP A 50 0.26 -27.85 -5.35
N THR A 51 0.41 -26.71 -4.65
CA THR A 51 1.47 -26.51 -3.65
C THR A 51 1.22 -27.36 -2.40
N ALA A 52 -0.05 -27.46 -1.99
CA ALA A 52 -0.45 -28.30 -0.87
C ALA A 52 -0.31 -29.79 -1.18
N SER A 53 -0.69 -30.24 -2.38
CA SER A 53 -0.46 -31.64 -2.79
C SER A 53 1.04 -31.96 -2.88
N PHE A 54 1.85 -31.06 -3.42
CA PHE A 54 3.31 -31.24 -3.44
C PHE A 54 3.90 -31.31 -2.02
N SER A 55 3.40 -30.52 -1.08
CA SER A 55 3.83 -30.59 0.33
C SER A 55 3.41 -31.91 0.99
N LEU A 56 2.21 -32.40 0.65
CA LEU A 56 1.68 -33.67 1.14
C LEU A 56 2.50 -34.86 0.62
N ASP A 57 2.86 -34.86 -0.66
CA ASP A 57 3.70 -35.89 -1.29
C ASP A 57 5.10 -35.96 -0.67
N ASN A 58 5.61 -34.83 -0.16
CA ASN A 58 6.85 -34.76 0.59
C ASN A 58 6.68 -35.03 2.10
N SER A 59 5.53 -35.57 2.53
CA SER A 59 5.22 -35.88 3.93
C SER A 59 5.28 -34.67 4.88
N GLN A 60 5.06 -33.45 4.38
CA GLN A 60 5.01 -32.21 5.16
C GLN A 60 3.57 -31.89 5.58
N ILE A 61 3.07 -32.63 6.57
CA ILE A 61 1.65 -32.60 6.95
C ILE A 61 1.23 -31.24 7.52
N SER A 62 1.97 -30.66 8.48
CA SER A 62 1.63 -29.36 9.07
C SER A 62 1.63 -28.25 8.04
N THR A 63 2.64 -28.20 7.15
CA THR A 63 2.66 -27.25 6.01
C THR A 63 1.42 -27.41 5.14
N THR A 64 1.03 -28.64 4.83
CA THR A 64 -0.17 -28.93 4.03
C THR A 64 -1.45 -28.45 4.73
N LEU A 65 -1.56 -28.66 6.04
CA LEU A 65 -2.71 -28.21 6.82
C LEU A 65 -2.80 -26.68 6.85
N ILE A 66 -1.68 -25.98 7.05
CA ILE A 66 -1.61 -24.51 7.03
C ILE A 66 -2.03 -23.98 5.64
N LEU A 67 -1.51 -24.58 4.55
CA LEU A 67 -1.90 -24.21 3.18
C LEU A 67 -3.41 -24.44 2.95
N ALA A 68 -3.97 -25.53 3.49
CA ALA A 68 -5.38 -25.84 3.37
C ALA A 68 -6.30 -24.89 4.18
N GLU A 69 -5.80 -24.12 5.15
CA GLU A 69 -6.61 -23.09 5.82
C GLU A 69 -6.90 -21.89 4.94
N CYS A 70 -6.07 -21.65 3.92
CA CYS A 70 -6.23 -20.53 2.98
C CYS A 70 -6.99 -20.92 1.70
N MET A 71 -7.50 -22.16 1.62
CA MET A 71 -8.21 -22.68 0.46
C MET A 71 -9.73 -22.60 0.63
N SER A 72 -10.45 -22.32 -0.46
CA SER A 72 -11.92 -22.35 -0.47
C SER A 72 -12.51 -23.77 -0.38
N SER A 73 -11.79 -24.81 -0.83
CA SER A 73 -12.23 -26.22 -0.82
C SER A 73 -11.18 -27.17 -0.20
N PRO A 74 -11.00 -27.15 1.13
CA PRO A 74 -9.88 -27.83 1.79
C PRO A 74 -10.13 -29.31 2.13
N ASP A 75 -11.36 -29.80 2.02
CA ASP A 75 -11.78 -31.07 2.63
C ASP A 75 -11.05 -32.29 2.08
N GLU A 76 -10.80 -32.33 0.76
CA GLU A 76 -10.06 -33.43 0.12
C GLU A 76 -8.64 -33.55 0.68
N ILE A 77 -7.91 -32.43 0.73
CA ILE A 77 -6.52 -32.39 1.19
C ILE A 77 -6.44 -32.69 2.68
N LYS A 78 -7.32 -32.08 3.49
CA LYS A 78 -7.38 -32.33 4.93
C LYS A 78 -7.68 -33.80 5.24
N LYS A 79 -8.50 -34.46 4.44
CA LYS A 79 -8.80 -35.89 4.60
C LYS A 79 -7.60 -36.77 4.27
N SER A 80 -6.87 -36.46 3.19
CA SER A 80 -5.63 -37.16 2.82
C SER A 80 -4.52 -36.94 3.85
N ALA A 81 -4.36 -35.72 4.36
CA ALA A 81 -3.42 -35.40 5.44
C ALA A 81 -3.72 -36.17 6.73
N LYS A 82 -5.00 -36.27 7.11
CA LYS A 82 -5.42 -37.08 8.28
C LYS A 82 -5.12 -38.57 8.08
N LYS A 83 -5.37 -39.12 6.89
CA LYS A 83 -5.06 -40.52 6.60
C LYS A 83 -3.58 -40.85 6.82
N LEU A 84 -2.68 -40.01 6.31
CA LEU A 84 -1.23 -40.18 6.53
C LEU A 84 -0.82 -40.05 8.00
N LEU A 85 -1.50 -39.18 8.75
CA LEU A 85 -1.27 -39.01 10.19
C LEU A 85 -1.75 -40.22 11.01
N ASP A 86 -2.82 -40.88 10.57
CA ASP A 86 -3.34 -42.09 11.20
C ASP A 86 -2.44 -43.31 10.91
N GLU A 87 -1.84 -43.37 9.73
CA GLU A 87 -0.82 -44.37 9.37
C GLU A 87 0.48 -44.17 10.17
N ASN A 88 0.84 -42.92 10.50
CA ASN A 88 2.07 -42.57 11.21
C ASN A 88 1.81 -41.65 12.43
N PRO A 89 1.36 -42.21 13.57
CA PRO A 89 1.03 -41.43 14.77
C PRO A 89 2.18 -40.58 15.34
N ALA A 90 3.44 -40.98 15.10
CA ALA A 90 4.61 -40.25 15.58
C ALA A 90 4.73 -38.85 14.96
N TRP A 91 4.24 -38.67 13.74
CA TRP A 91 4.33 -37.39 13.01
C TRP A 91 3.44 -36.29 13.57
N ARG A 92 2.58 -36.59 14.55
CA ARG A 92 1.76 -35.57 15.24
C ARG A 92 2.61 -34.52 15.95
N LEU A 93 3.74 -34.92 16.53
CA LEU A 93 4.61 -33.98 17.27
C LEU A 93 5.51 -33.16 16.35
N SER A 94 5.98 -33.75 15.25
CA SER A 94 6.90 -33.12 14.30
C SER A 94 6.17 -32.34 13.21
N GLY A 95 4.94 -32.71 12.91
CA GLY A 95 4.17 -32.14 11.80
C GLY A 95 4.48 -32.78 10.44
N GLY A 96 5.18 -33.92 10.40
CA GLY A 96 5.55 -34.61 9.16
C GLY A 96 6.77 -35.51 9.32
N ASP A 97 7.33 -36.00 8.22
CA ASP A 97 8.53 -36.84 8.26
C ASP A 97 9.78 -35.99 8.60
N CYS A 98 10.24 -36.11 9.85
CA CYS A 98 11.35 -35.33 10.39
C CYS A 98 12.25 -36.22 11.26
N PRO A 99 13.07 -37.10 10.66
CA PRO A 99 13.71 -38.21 11.37
C PRO A 99 14.62 -37.77 12.53
N PHE A 100 15.32 -36.63 12.40
CA PHE A 100 16.18 -36.10 13.48
C PHE A 100 15.38 -35.54 14.67
N TYR A 101 14.20 -34.99 14.42
CA TYR A 101 13.34 -34.50 15.50
C TYR A 101 12.51 -35.64 16.09
N ASP A 102 12.07 -36.60 15.28
CA ASP A 102 11.33 -37.78 15.74
C ASP A 102 12.21 -38.68 16.64
N THR A 103 13.50 -38.81 16.33
CA THR A 103 14.47 -39.51 17.20
C THR A 103 14.65 -38.80 18.54
N PHE A 104 14.74 -37.47 18.54
CA PHE A 104 14.73 -36.69 19.77
C PHE A 104 13.42 -36.86 20.55
N CYS A 105 12.26 -36.74 19.89
CA CYS A 105 10.96 -36.93 20.52
C CYS A 105 10.75 -38.35 21.04
N SER A 106 11.41 -39.36 20.47
CA SER A 106 11.35 -40.74 20.99
C SER A 106 12.20 -40.95 22.25
N SER A 107 13.19 -40.07 22.48
CA SER A 107 14.05 -40.10 23.68
C SER A 107 13.45 -39.38 24.88
N VAL A 108 12.32 -38.70 24.70
CA VAL A 108 11.64 -37.89 25.71
C VAL A 108 10.17 -38.32 25.79
N ASP A 109 9.62 -38.49 26.99
CA ASP A 109 8.21 -38.85 27.18
C ASP A 109 7.29 -37.65 26.88
N PHE A 110 7.02 -37.40 25.60
CA PHE A 110 6.03 -36.41 25.16
C PHE A 110 4.62 -37.00 25.09
N ASN A 111 3.62 -36.18 25.42
CA ASN A 111 2.23 -36.54 25.18
C ASN A 111 1.94 -36.49 23.67
N LYS A 112 1.72 -37.65 23.05
CA LYS A 112 1.67 -37.85 21.58
C LYS A 112 0.36 -37.39 20.93
N GLU A 113 -0.57 -36.84 21.70
CA GLU A 113 -1.95 -36.60 21.24
C GLU A 113 -2.16 -35.26 20.51
N THR A 114 -1.24 -34.30 20.59
CA THR A 114 -1.42 -32.97 19.98
C THR A 114 -0.22 -32.51 19.16
N PHE A 115 -0.49 -31.69 18.13
CA PHE A 115 0.55 -30.93 17.44
C PHE A 115 1.24 -30.02 18.45
N GLY A 116 2.56 -30.14 18.51
CA GLY A 116 3.38 -29.53 19.53
C GLY A 116 4.35 -28.52 18.93
N ASN A 117 4.13 -27.24 19.25
CA ASN A 117 5.08 -26.18 18.91
C ASN A 117 6.48 -26.53 19.44
N VAL A 118 7.52 -26.31 18.63
CA VAL A 118 8.91 -26.72 18.96
C VAL A 118 9.38 -26.16 20.30
N TYR A 119 8.98 -24.92 20.61
CA TYR A 119 9.35 -24.29 21.87
C TYR A 119 8.81 -25.04 23.10
N ASN A 120 7.58 -25.57 23.03
CA ASN A 120 6.97 -26.29 24.14
C ASN A 120 7.73 -27.59 24.42
N SER A 121 8.20 -28.28 23.37
CA SER A 121 9.05 -29.46 23.50
C SER A 121 10.38 -29.16 24.18
N LEU A 122 10.90 -27.94 24.03
CA LEU A 122 12.17 -27.49 24.60
C LEU A 122 12.01 -26.58 25.82
N ALA A 123 10.81 -26.45 26.39
CA ALA A 123 10.56 -25.63 27.58
C ALA A 123 11.21 -26.22 28.84
N SER A 124 11.28 -27.55 28.94
CA SER A 124 11.95 -28.25 30.06
C SER A 124 13.47 -28.25 29.91
N ARG A 125 14.17 -28.08 31.05
CA ARG A 125 15.64 -28.15 31.11
C ARG A 125 16.15 -29.55 30.77
N GLU A 126 15.41 -30.59 31.12
CA GLU A 126 15.79 -31.98 30.83
C GLU A 126 15.78 -32.24 29.32
N ASN A 127 14.70 -31.85 28.64
CA ASN A 127 14.56 -31.97 27.19
C ASN A 127 15.67 -31.23 26.45
N ARG A 128 16.05 -30.01 26.91
CA ARG A 128 17.18 -29.27 26.33
C ARG A 128 18.52 -29.97 26.53
N LYS A 129 18.74 -30.63 27.67
CA LYS A 129 19.96 -31.41 27.92
C LYS A 129 20.04 -32.62 26.97
N VAL A 130 18.95 -33.36 26.82
CA VAL A 130 18.87 -34.51 25.91
C VAL A 130 19.17 -34.08 24.46
N LEU A 131 18.54 -32.99 24.00
CA LEU A 131 18.81 -32.47 22.65
C LEU A 131 20.26 -31.98 22.48
N THR A 132 20.81 -31.33 23.51
CA THR A 132 22.21 -30.91 23.51
C THR A 132 23.15 -32.11 23.37
N GLU A 133 22.91 -33.18 24.12
CA GLU A 133 23.71 -34.40 24.06
C GLU A 133 23.60 -35.08 22.70
N PHE A 134 22.40 -35.19 22.16
CA PHE A 134 22.16 -35.67 20.79
C PHE A 134 22.93 -34.86 19.74
N LEU A 135 22.81 -33.53 19.77
CA LEU A 135 23.50 -32.66 18.81
C LEU A 135 25.02 -32.65 19.01
N SER A 136 25.52 -32.92 20.22
CA SER A 136 26.97 -33.01 20.49
C SER A 136 27.65 -34.14 19.72
N GLN A 137 26.90 -35.18 19.37
CA GLN A 137 27.37 -36.32 18.58
C GLN A 137 27.45 -36.00 17.08
N SER A 138 26.93 -34.85 16.64
CA SER A 138 26.99 -34.44 15.24
C SER A 138 28.42 -34.26 14.75
N LYS A 139 28.67 -34.70 13.51
CA LYS A 139 29.95 -34.47 12.81
C LYS A 139 30.04 -33.07 12.18
N MET A 140 28.94 -32.33 12.11
CA MET A 140 28.91 -31.02 11.45
C MET A 140 29.60 -29.95 12.30
N ALA A 141 30.62 -29.30 11.73
CA ALA A 141 31.36 -28.24 12.42
C ALA A 141 30.48 -27.02 12.75
N LEU A 142 29.51 -26.70 11.90
CA LEU A 142 28.55 -25.61 12.13
C LEU A 142 27.73 -25.85 13.41
N VAL A 143 27.20 -27.06 13.59
CA VAL A 143 26.42 -27.45 14.78
C VAL A 143 27.29 -27.36 16.04
N LYS A 144 28.53 -27.82 15.99
CA LYS A 144 29.47 -27.67 17.12
C LYS A 144 29.77 -26.22 17.47
N LYS A 145 29.92 -25.35 16.46
CA LYS A 145 30.06 -23.90 16.67
C LYS A 145 28.80 -23.30 17.30
N MET A 146 27.61 -23.67 16.85
CA MET A 146 26.36 -23.20 17.48
C MET A 146 26.28 -23.63 18.95
N LEU A 147 26.64 -24.87 19.27
CA LEU A 147 26.64 -25.36 20.65
C LEU A 147 27.64 -24.61 21.55
N SER A 148 28.78 -24.13 21.01
CA SER A 148 29.73 -23.34 21.80
C SER A 148 29.19 -21.95 22.16
N LEU A 149 28.29 -21.38 21.34
CA LEU A 149 27.61 -20.10 21.59
C LEU A 149 26.61 -20.14 22.75
N ARG A 150 26.36 -21.31 23.35
CA ARG A 150 25.64 -21.40 24.64
C ARG A 150 26.36 -20.66 25.77
N LYS A 151 27.68 -20.48 25.67
CA LYS A 151 28.51 -19.75 26.64
C LYS A 151 28.56 -18.25 26.38
N LEU A 152 27.92 -17.76 25.32
CA LEU A 152 27.96 -16.36 24.93
C LEU A 152 27.14 -15.50 25.91
N ASN A 153 27.69 -14.33 26.25
CA ASN A 153 26.99 -13.32 27.04
C ASN A 153 26.13 -12.47 26.10
N THR A 154 24.86 -12.82 26.01
CA THR A 154 23.90 -12.15 25.15
C THR A 154 23.39 -10.84 25.77
N VAL A 155 23.04 -9.87 24.92
CA VAL A 155 22.54 -8.54 25.35
C VAL A 155 21.02 -8.47 25.28
N MET A 156 20.41 -8.99 24.21
CA MET A 156 18.96 -8.93 23.95
C MET A 156 18.17 -10.04 24.65
N LEU A 157 18.78 -11.21 24.82
CA LEU A 157 18.21 -12.33 25.56
C LEU A 157 19.07 -12.67 26.79
N PRO A 158 18.49 -13.23 27.86
CA PRO A 158 19.30 -13.75 28.96
C PRO A 158 20.19 -14.92 28.49
N PRO A 159 21.45 -15.01 28.95
CA PRO A 159 22.38 -16.04 28.50
C PRO A 159 21.94 -17.42 28.99
N ALA A 160 22.28 -18.48 28.25
CA ALA A 160 21.76 -19.85 28.47
C ALA A 160 22.01 -20.40 29.88
N TYR A 161 23.11 -20.00 30.52
CA TYR A 161 23.48 -20.46 31.87
C TYR A 161 22.72 -19.74 32.99
N SER A 162 21.95 -18.68 32.68
CA SER A 162 21.10 -17.98 33.65
C SER A 162 19.77 -18.70 33.87
N SER A 163 19.10 -18.43 34.99
CA SER A 163 17.76 -18.97 35.29
C SER A 163 16.70 -18.57 34.26
N ALA A 164 16.88 -17.42 33.59
CA ALA A 164 16.01 -16.92 32.53
C ALA A 164 16.49 -17.27 31.11
N GLY A 165 17.58 -18.03 30.97
CA GLY A 165 18.24 -18.34 29.69
C GLY A 165 17.57 -19.40 28.82
N ALA A 166 16.48 -20.01 29.31
CA ALA A 166 15.75 -21.06 28.60
C ALA A 166 15.32 -20.69 27.18
N PRO A 167 14.82 -19.46 26.89
CA PRO A 167 14.40 -19.08 25.55
C PRO A 167 15.57 -19.03 24.55
N TYR A 168 16.69 -18.43 24.96
CA TYR A 168 17.89 -18.38 24.13
C TYR A 168 18.42 -19.79 23.83
N GLU A 169 18.52 -20.63 24.85
CA GLU A 169 18.99 -22.01 24.70
C GLU A 169 18.06 -22.84 23.80
N ALA A 170 16.75 -22.75 23.97
CA ALA A 170 15.78 -23.46 23.14
C ALA A 170 15.89 -23.06 21.67
N SER A 171 15.93 -21.75 21.38
CA SER A 171 16.02 -21.26 20.00
C SER A 171 17.35 -21.59 19.33
N LEU A 172 18.46 -21.53 20.07
CA LEU A 172 19.77 -21.95 19.58
C LEU A 172 19.79 -23.45 19.23
N LEU A 173 19.20 -24.29 20.09
CA LEU A 173 19.09 -25.74 19.83
C LEU A 173 18.17 -26.04 18.64
N THR A 174 17.06 -25.31 18.49
CA THR A 174 16.18 -25.41 17.31
C THR A 174 16.96 -25.09 16.03
N LEU A 175 17.70 -23.99 16.01
CA LEU A 175 18.51 -23.60 14.84
C LEU A 175 19.62 -24.62 14.54
N ALA A 176 20.24 -25.17 15.57
CA ALA A 176 21.23 -26.24 15.43
C ALA A 176 20.62 -27.53 14.87
N LEU A 177 19.40 -27.89 15.29
CA LEU A 177 18.69 -29.04 14.77
C LEU A 177 18.27 -28.87 13.31
N LEU A 178 17.79 -27.69 12.91
CA LEU A 178 17.50 -27.36 11.51
C LEU A 178 18.75 -27.44 10.62
N SER A 179 19.89 -27.00 11.16
CA SER A 179 21.18 -27.09 10.48
C SER A 179 21.60 -28.55 10.30
N GLN A 180 21.41 -29.37 11.34
CA GLN A 180 21.67 -30.80 11.30
C GLN A 180 20.80 -31.54 10.28
N SER A 181 19.53 -31.15 10.14
CA SER A 181 18.58 -31.73 9.19
C SER A 181 18.75 -31.21 7.75
N ALA A 182 19.81 -30.44 7.46
CA ALA A 182 20.05 -29.80 6.17
C ALA A 182 18.82 -29.05 5.61
N SER A 183 17.99 -28.51 6.52
CA SER A 183 16.72 -27.86 6.18
C SER A 183 16.85 -26.34 6.03
N ILE A 184 18.09 -25.86 5.94
CA ILE A 184 18.41 -24.44 5.85
C ILE A 184 18.97 -24.14 4.46
N ASN A 185 18.61 -22.99 3.90
CA ASN A 185 19.16 -22.53 2.63
C ASN A 185 20.71 -22.43 2.67
N GLU A 186 21.37 -22.75 1.57
CA GLU A 186 22.83 -22.65 1.46
C GLU A 186 23.35 -21.22 1.68
N LYS A 187 22.65 -20.22 1.12
CA LYS A 187 23.03 -18.80 1.28
C LYS A 187 22.94 -18.36 2.75
N PHE A 188 21.86 -18.75 3.42
CA PHE A 188 21.68 -18.49 4.84
C PHE A 188 22.77 -19.17 5.66
N THR A 189 23.08 -20.43 5.35
CA THR A 189 24.12 -21.20 6.07
C THR A 189 25.49 -20.54 5.93
N TYR A 190 25.83 -20.06 4.73
CA TYR A 190 27.05 -19.31 4.48
C TYR A 190 27.12 -18.02 5.31
N GLU A 191 26.09 -17.17 5.25
CA GLU A 191 26.06 -15.93 6.02
C GLU A 191 26.09 -16.17 7.53
N LEU A 192 25.34 -17.16 8.01
CA LEU A 192 25.35 -17.54 9.42
C LEU A 192 26.74 -18.01 9.86
N SER A 193 27.44 -18.77 9.02
CA SER A 193 28.81 -19.21 9.32
C SER A 193 29.79 -18.04 9.43
N LEU A 194 29.61 -16.98 8.64
CA LEU A 194 30.38 -15.74 8.71
C LEU A 194 30.08 -14.97 10.00
N LEU A 195 28.79 -14.80 10.35
CA LEU A 195 28.38 -14.14 11.59
C LEU A 195 28.97 -14.83 12.83
N MET A 196 28.97 -16.16 12.84
CA MET A 196 29.52 -16.93 13.96
C MET A 196 31.04 -16.92 14.03
N ALA A 197 31.75 -16.64 12.92
CA ALA A 197 33.21 -16.57 12.92
C ALA A 197 33.73 -15.35 13.70
N ASP A 198 33.08 -14.20 13.50
CA ASP A 198 33.46 -12.91 14.08
C ASP A 198 32.49 -12.43 15.17
N ILE A 199 31.90 -13.37 15.93
CA ILE A 199 30.87 -13.07 16.93
C ILE A 199 31.34 -12.12 18.05
N SER A 200 32.66 -11.93 18.20
CA SER A 200 33.23 -10.96 19.14
C SER A 200 32.94 -9.50 18.75
N ASN A 201 32.55 -9.25 17.49
CA ASN A 201 32.11 -7.92 17.06
C ASN A 201 30.68 -7.66 17.54
N PRO A 202 30.41 -6.56 18.27
CA PRO A 202 29.08 -6.26 18.79
C PRO A 202 27.99 -6.18 17.71
N ALA A 203 28.32 -5.71 16.50
CA ALA A 203 27.36 -5.62 15.40
C ALA A 203 26.95 -7.01 14.86
N PHE A 204 27.88 -7.95 14.78
CA PHE A 204 27.59 -9.32 14.36
C PHE A 204 26.88 -10.12 15.46
N GLN A 205 27.25 -9.88 16.72
CA GLN A 205 26.53 -10.41 17.87
C GLN A 205 25.06 -9.95 17.87
N GLU A 206 24.80 -8.65 17.64
CA GLU A 206 23.44 -8.12 17.59
C GLU A 206 22.60 -8.78 16.48
N ARG A 207 23.14 -8.93 15.27
CA ARG A 207 22.46 -9.59 14.15
C ARG A 207 22.16 -11.06 14.44
N PHE A 208 23.12 -11.77 15.05
CA PHE A 208 22.90 -13.15 15.48
C PHE A 208 21.81 -13.25 16.54
N GLU A 209 21.82 -12.38 17.56
CA GLU A 209 20.79 -12.38 18.60
C GLU A 209 19.40 -12.06 18.05
N LYS A 210 19.29 -11.12 17.09
CA LYS A 210 18.04 -10.87 16.34
C LYS A 210 17.54 -12.13 15.62
N CYS A 211 18.42 -12.84 14.93
CA CYS A 211 18.07 -14.13 14.30
C CYS A 211 17.54 -15.14 15.33
N ILE A 212 18.18 -15.25 16.49
CA ILE A 212 17.73 -16.16 17.56
C ILE A 212 16.35 -15.75 18.12
N ILE A 213 16.08 -14.45 18.26
CA ILE A 213 14.75 -13.95 18.64
C ILE A 213 13.71 -14.31 17.58
N GLY A 214 14.05 -14.18 16.31
CA GLY A 214 13.17 -14.59 15.21
C GLY A 214 12.85 -16.09 15.25
N VAL A 215 13.87 -16.93 15.47
CA VAL A 215 13.70 -18.39 15.67
C VAL A 215 12.78 -18.67 16.87
N LEU A 216 12.95 -17.94 17.98
CA LEU A 216 12.10 -18.07 19.17
C LEU A 216 10.62 -17.80 18.84
N ALA A 217 10.33 -16.66 18.23
CA ALA A 217 8.96 -16.26 17.89
C ALA A 217 8.29 -17.25 16.93
N LEU A 218 9.02 -17.77 15.94
CA LEU A 218 8.51 -18.78 15.01
C LEU A 218 8.31 -20.13 15.71
N SER A 219 9.26 -20.58 16.53
CA SER A 219 9.19 -21.87 17.25
C SER A 219 8.05 -21.96 18.27
N LYS A 220 7.51 -20.81 18.71
CA LYS A 220 6.33 -20.75 19.59
C LYS A 220 5.02 -21.00 18.88
N ASN A 221 4.97 -20.76 17.56
CA ASN A 221 3.76 -20.78 16.77
C ASN A 221 3.75 -21.90 15.72
N LEU A 222 4.90 -22.49 15.40
CA LEU A 222 5.06 -23.49 14.35
C LEU A 222 5.68 -24.79 14.89
N ASP A 223 5.27 -25.90 14.28
CA ASP A 223 5.89 -27.22 14.46
C ASP A 223 7.22 -27.31 13.71
N PHE A 224 8.00 -28.36 14.00
CA PHE A 224 9.33 -28.53 13.41
C PHE A 224 9.30 -28.67 11.89
N SER A 225 8.35 -29.42 11.33
CA SER A 225 8.20 -29.60 9.88
C SER A 225 7.91 -28.26 9.18
N ALA A 226 6.93 -27.48 9.66
CA ALA A 226 6.60 -26.17 9.09
C ALA A 226 7.79 -25.19 9.18
N LEU A 227 8.49 -25.20 10.31
CA LEU A 227 9.67 -24.38 10.49
C LEU A 227 10.81 -24.82 9.56
N SER A 228 11.00 -26.12 9.33
CA SER A 228 11.99 -26.65 8.40
C SER A 228 11.75 -26.21 6.95
N VAL A 229 10.48 -26.15 6.52
CA VAL A 229 10.11 -25.69 5.18
C VAL A 229 10.36 -24.19 5.05
N LEU A 230 10.01 -23.41 6.07
CA LEU A 230 10.22 -21.97 6.08
C LEU A 230 11.71 -21.59 6.05
N PHE A 231 12.57 -22.31 6.77
CA PHE A 231 14.02 -22.06 6.79
C PHE A 231 14.75 -22.41 5.48
N LYS A 232 14.13 -23.17 4.58
CA LYS A 232 14.61 -23.34 3.20
C LYS A 232 14.42 -22.07 2.36
N VAL A 233 13.45 -21.22 2.73
CA VAL A 233 13.10 -20.00 1.99
C VAL A 233 13.97 -18.81 2.40
N PHE A 234 14.34 -18.70 3.68
CA PHE A 234 15.17 -17.59 4.17
C PHE A 234 16.55 -17.59 3.53
N LYS A 235 16.99 -16.43 3.05
CA LYS A 235 18.30 -16.23 2.41
C LYS A 235 19.32 -15.64 3.37
N SER A 236 18.88 -14.84 4.34
CA SER A 236 19.75 -14.22 5.36
C SER A 236 19.22 -14.39 6.79
N PRO A 237 20.10 -14.32 7.81
CA PRO A 237 19.72 -14.29 9.22
C PRO A 237 18.82 -13.11 9.60
N ASP A 238 18.98 -11.95 8.95
CA ASP A 238 18.18 -10.76 9.25
C ASP A 238 16.72 -10.92 8.79
N GLU A 239 16.50 -11.62 7.67
CA GLU A 239 15.14 -11.91 7.15
C GLU A 239 14.29 -12.67 8.16
N VAL A 240 14.89 -13.56 8.98
CA VAL A 240 14.17 -14.34 9.99
C VAL A 240 13.54 -13.44 11.04
N PHE A 241 14.28 -12.41 11.48
CA PHE A 241 13.81 -11.47 12.49
C PHE A 241 12.71 -10.57 11.94
N ASP A 242 12.91 -9.99 10.75
CA ASP A 242 11.91 -9.15 10.09
C ASP A 242 10.61 -9.92 9.81
N TYR A 243 10.74 -11.18 9.40
CA TYR A 243 9.59 -12.08 9.21
C TYR A 243 8.85 -12.37 10.50
N ALA A 244 9.59 -12.73 11.56
CA ALA A 244 9.02 -13.05 12.84
C ALA A 244 8.24 -11.87 13.46
N ILE A 245 8.73 -10.63 13.32
CA ILE A 245 8.03 -9.44 13.82
C ILE A 245 6.65 -9.30 13.19
N VAL A 246 6.56 -9.42 11.87
CA VAL A 246 5.30 -9.27 11.14
C VAL A 246 4.36 -10.45 11.42
N PHE A 247 4.91 -11.66 11.50
CA PHE A 247 4.16 -12.89 11.75
C PHE A 247 3.56 -12.93 13.17
N ASP A 248 4.34 -12.62 14.20
CA ASP A 248 3.89 -12.62 15.60
C ASP A 248 3.04 -11.39 15.95
N GLY A 249 3.21 -10.30 15.20
CA GLY A 249 2.39 -9.09 15.35
C GLY A 249 0.91 -9.28 14.99
N GLN A 250 0.54 -10.35 14.27
CA GLN A 250 -0.85 -10.65 13.92
C GLN A 250 -1.53 -11.56 14.94
N LYS A 251 -2.71 -11.13 15.40
CA LYS A 251 -3.54 -11.90 16.33
C LYS A 251 -4.35 -13.00 15.64
N ASP A 252 -4.76 -12.76 14.39
CA ASP A 252 -5.59 -13.71 13.66
C ASP A 252 -4.77 -14.88 13.09
N ALA A 253 -5.14 -16.10 13.46
CA ALA A 253 -4.47 -17.31 13.01
C ALA A 253 -4.55 -17.49 11.48
N HIS A 254 -5.69 -17.16 10.87
CA HIS A 254 -5.89 -17.26 9.43
C HIS A 254 -4.92 -16.36 8.65
N PHE A 255 -4.72 -15.12 9.08
CA PHE A 255 -3.78 -14.21 8.42
C PHE A 255 -2.33 -14.64 8.56
N ARG A 256 -1.95 -15.25 9.69
CA ARG A 256 -0.64 -15.91 9.86
C ARG A 256 -0.48 -17.07 8.87
N ALA A 257 -1.51 -17.90 8.71
CA ALA A 257 -1.52 -18.96 7.69
C ALA A 257 -1.39 -18.40 6.27
N CYS A 258 -2.05 -17.27 5.94
CA CYS A 258 -1.91 -16.61 4.65
C CYS A 258 -0.46 -16.14 4.40
N MET A 259 0.18 -15.49 5.37
CA MET A 259 1.57 -15.05 5.22
C MET A 259 2.53 -16.23 5.06
N TYR A 260 2.35 -17.29 5.84
CA TYR A 260 3.13 -18.52 5.67
C TYR A 260 2.94 -19.11 4.27
N SER A 261 1.69 -19.29 3.84
CA SER A 261 1.33 -19.86 2.54
C SER A 261 1.90 -19.05 1.37
N ALA A 262 1.78 -17.72 1.41
CA ALA A 262 2.33 -16.83 0.40
C ALA A 262 3.86 -16.94 0.29
N THR A 263 4.53 -17.07 1.44
CA THR A 263 5.99 -17.20 1.51
C THR A 263 6.46 -18.50 0.87
N ILE A 264 5.77 -19.61 1.15
CA ILE A 264 6.09 -20.91 0.56
C ILE A 264 5.83 -20.93 -0.95
N MET A 265 4.69 -20.38 -1.41
CA MET A 265 4.36 -20.35 -2.83
C MET A 265 5.38 -19.56 -3.66
N ILE A 266 5.82 -18.39 -3.17
CA ILE A 266 6.75 -17.53 -3.91
C ILE A 266 8.21 -17.93 -3.69
N SER A 267 8.50 -18.64 -2.60
CA SER A 267 9.87 -18.90 -2.13
C SER A 267 10.68 -17.62 -1.91
N ASP A 268 10.03 -16.55 -1.42
CA ASP A 268 10.69 -15.31 -1.01
C ASP A 268 9.99 -14.64 0.19
N ALA A 269 10.66 -14.69 1.35
CA ALA A 269 10.16 -14.12 2.59
C ALA A 269 10.26 -12.57 2.63
N SER A 270 11.24 -12.00 1.93
CA SER A 270 11.49 -10.54 1.95
C SER A 270 10.36 -9.76 1.28
N LEU A 271 9.77 -10.32 0.22
CA LEU A 271 8.66 -9.70 -0.49
C LEU A 271 7.38 -9.65 0.37
N CYS A 272 7.09 -10.75 1.08
CA CYS A 272 5.92 -10.83 1.97
C CYS A 272 6.04 -9.86 3.14
N THR A 273 7.23 -9.80 3.76
CA THR A 273 7.49 -8.92 4.91
C THR A 273 7.42 -7.45 4.52
N ASN A 274 8.05 -7.06 3.41
CA ASN A 274 8.02 -5.67 2.93
C ASN A 274 6.60 -5.20 2.60
N PHE A 275 5.75 -6.08 2.05
CA PHE A 275 4.36 -5.75 1.74
C PHE A 275 3.49 -5.57 2.99
N LEU A 276 3.70 -6.40 4.00
CA LEU A 276 2.88 -6.42 5.23
C LEU A 276 3.45 -5.50 6.34
N LYS A 277 4.62 -4.90 6.11
CA LYS A 277 5.26 -3.95 7.03
C LYS A 277 4.36 -2.72 7.19
N GLY A 278 3.80 -2.53 8.38
CA GLY A 278 2.88 -1.41 8.70
C GLY A 278 1.46 -1.82 9.07
N GLY A 279 1.12 -3.12 9.00
CA GLY A 279 -0.06 -3.66 9.69
C GLY A 279 -1.43 -3.15 9.23
N ASP A 280 -1.58 -2.70 7.98
CA ASP A 280 -2.90 -2.35 7.45
C ASP A 280 -3.73 -3.63 7.24
N VAL A 281 -4.89 -3.72 7.89
CA VAL A 281 -5.83 -4.87 7.79
C VAL A 281 -6.17 -5.16 6.33
N ARG A 282 -6.20 -4.13 5.48
CA ARG A 282 -6.41 -4.26 4.02
C ARG A 282 -5.32 -5.07 3.33
N GLY A 283 -4.07 -4.98 3.79
CA GLY A 283 -2.95 -5.74 3.23
C GLY A 283 -3.15 -7.25 3.38
N TRP A 284 -3.64 -7.67 4.54
CA TRP A 284 -3.89 -9.08 4.85
C TRP A 284 -5.05 -9.66 4.04
N GLY A 285 -6.17 -8.94 3.93
CA GLY A 285 -7.28 -9.35 3.07
C GLY A 285 -6.89 -9.44 1.60
N ASN A 286 -6.07 -8.52 1.12
CA ASN A 286 -5.56 -8.52 -0.25
C ASN A 286 -4.62 -9.70 -0.53
N LEU A 287 -3.80 -10.08 0.45
CA LEU A 287 -2.96 -11.27 0.36
C LEU A 287 -3.80 -12.55 0.29
N SER A 288 -4.85 -12.65 1.11
CA SER A 288 -5.80 -13.77 1.07
C SER A 288 -6.45 -13.91 -0.30
N PHE A 289 -6.93 -12.81 -0.89
CA PHE A 289 -7.50 -12.82 -2.24
C PHE A 289 -6.49 -13.26 -3.29
N ALA A 290 -5.24 -12.79 -3.21
CA ALA A 290 -4.21 -13.17 -4.15
C ALA A 290 -3.87 -14.67 -4.06
N LEU A 291 -3.86 -15.25 -2.85
CA LEU A 291 -3.62 -16.68 -2.62
C LEU A 291 -4.68 -17.57 -3.28
N GLU A 292 -5.95 -17.18 -3.21
CA GLU A 292 -7.04 -17.91 -3.88
C GLU A 292 -6.87 -17.93 -5.41
N ASN A 293 -6.21 -16.92 -5.98
CA ASN A 293 -6.00 -16.80 -7.42
C ASN A 293 -4.69 -17.41 -7.91
N GLY A 294 -3.80 -17.89 -7.03
CA GLY A 294 -2.58 -18.64 -7.39
C GLY A 294 -1.27 -17.84 -7.28
N GLU A 295 -0.13 -18.53 -7.47
CA GLU A 295 1.23 -18.01 -7.24
C GLU A 295 1.52 -16.71 -8.00
N GLY A 296 1.08 -16.61 -9.25
CA GLY A 296 1.29 -15.46 -10.12
C GLY A 296 0.56 -14.20 -9.62
N ALA A 297 -0.63 -14.38 -9.04
CA ALA A 297 -1.40 -13.30 -8.42
C ALA A 297 -0.69 -12.76 -7.18
N VAL A 298 -0.20 -13.65 -6.31
CA VAL A 298 0.56 -13.27 -5.10
C VAL A 298 1.86 -12.55 -5.51
N LYS A 299 2.61 -13.10 -6.47
CA LYS A 299 3.86 -12.49 -6.95
C LYS A 299 3.62 -11.11 -7.56
N PHE A 300 2.54 -10.94 -8.32
CA PHE A 300 2.17 -9.66 -8.92
C PHE A 300 1.83 -8.61 -7.85
N LEU A 301 1.10 -9.01 -6.82
CA LEU A 301 0.71 -8.11 -5.73
C LEU A 301 1.93 -7.69 -4.88
N LEU A 302 2.77 -8.64 -4.48
CA LEU A 302 3.94 -8.37 -3.64
C LEU A 302 5.04 -7.58 -4.39
N SER A 303 5.25 -7.82 -5.68
CA SER A 303 6.28 -7.11 -6.45
C SER A 303 5.93 -5.64 -6.73
N ASN A 304 4.63 -5.33 -6.87
CA ASN A 304 4.18 -3.96 -7.09
C ASN A 304 4.00 -3.15 -5.80
N VAL A 305 3.90 -3.80 -4.64
CA VAL A 305 3.65 -3.18 -3.33
C VAL A 305 2.42 -2.25 -3.36
N LYS A 306 1.38 -2.67 -4.08
CA LYS A 306 0.11 -1.95 -4.21
C LYS A 306 -1.04 -2.79 -3.69
N PHE A 307 -1.96 -2.14 -2.98
CA PHE A 307 -3.17 -2.78 -2.47
C PHE A 307 -4.18 -3.01 -3.58
N ILE A 308 -5.07 -3.98 -3.39
CA ILE A 308 -6.20 -4.20 -4.30
C ILE A 308 -7.17 -3.04 -4.14
N TYR A 309 -7.68 -2.57 -5.27
CA TYR A 309 -8.63 -1.47 -5.32
C TYR A 309 -10.00 -1.91 -4.79
N GLU A 310 -10.56 -1.09 -3.89
CA GLU A 310 -11.94 -1.21 -3.42
C GLU A 310 -12.81 -0.22 -4.20
N ASN A 311 -13.88 -0.72 -4.81
CA ASN A 311 -14.74 0.07 -5.67
C ASN A 311 -15.35 1.25 -4.89
N SER A 312 -15.06 2.47 -5.34
CA SER A 312 -15.75 3.67 -4.86
C SER A 312 -17.25 3.62 -5.20
N PRO A 313 -18.11 4.39 -4.52
CA PRO A 313 -19.56 4.36 -4.77
C PRO A 313 -19.92 4.67 -6.22
N THR A 314 -19.13 5.53 -6.87
CA THR A 314 -19.31 5.89 -8.28
C THR A 314 -18.92 4.74 -9.21
N GLU A 315 -17.86 4.03 -8.87
CA GLU A 315 -17.39 2.90 -9.64
C GLU A 315 -18.30 1.68 -9.50
N GLN A 316 -18.87 1.41 -8.32
CA GLN A 316 -19.83 0.31 -8.14
C GLN A 316 -21.02 0.39 -9.11
N LEU A 317 -21.50 1.61 -9.43
CA LEU A 317 -22.58 1.83 -10.40
C LEU A 317 -22.15 1.53 -11.84
N ILE A 318 -20.87 1.75 -12.17
CA ILE A 318 -20.32 1.63 -13.52
C ILE A 318 -19.75 0.21 -13.75
N ASP A 319 -19.32 -0.46 -12.69
CA ASP A 319 -18.58 -1.72 -12.73
C ASP A 319 -19.39 -2.83 -13.40
N ALA A 320 -20.70 -2.90 -13.16
CA ALA A 320 -21.58 -3.87 -13.80
C ALA A 320 -21.54 -3.80 -15.35
N TYR A 321 -21.38 -2.60 -15.90
CA TYR A 321 -21.30 -2.38 -17.35
C TYR A 321 -19.87 -2.51 -17.88
N CYS A 322 -18.87 -2.16 -17.08
CA CYS A 322 -17.46 -2.21 -17.48
C CYS A 322 -16.79 -3.57 -17.24
N ALA A 323 -17.32 -4.43 -16.37
CA ALA A 323 -16.77 -5.74 -16.00
C ALA A 323 -16.36 -6.64 -17.19
N PRO A 324 -17.18 -6.84 -18.25
CA PRO A 324 -16.76 -7.68 -19.38
C PRO A 324 -15.56 -7.09 -20.12
N MET A 325 -15.52 -5.76 -20.27
CA MET A 325 -14.39 -5.07 -20.90
C MET A 325 -13.14 -5.08 -20.00
N LYS A 326 -13.29 -4.90 -18.68
CA LYS A 326 -12.19 -5.01 -17.71
C LYS A 326 -11.51 -6.38 -17.80
N ASN A 327 -12.30 -7.45 -17.91
CA ASN A 327 -11.78 -8.82 -18.05
C ASN A 327 -10.98 -9.03 -19.36
N LEU A 328 -11.38 -8.36 -20.45
CA LEU A 328 -10.66 -8.40 -21.73
C LEU A 328 -9.34 -7.60 -21.71
N PHE A 329 -9.31 -6.45 -21.01
CA PHE A 329 -8.11 -5.62 -20.91
C PHE A 329 -7.13 -6.06 -19.82
N ALA A 330 -7.60 -6.80 -18.82
CA ALA A 330 -6.78 -7.31 -17.71
C ALA A 330 -5.46 -8.00 -18.13
N PRO A 331 -5.40 -8.93 -19.11
CA PRO A 331 -4.12 -9.56 -19.49
C PRO A 331 -3.09 -8.56 -20.03
N TYR A 332 -3.53 -7.51 -20.71
CA TYR A 332 -2.62 -6.46 -21.20
C TYR A 332 -2.11 -5.57 -20.07
N CYS A 333 -2.91 -5.39 -19.01
CA CYS A 333 -2.56 -4.60 -17.84
C CYS A 333 -1.51 -5.30 -16.95
N VAL A 334 -1.52 -6.64 -16.91
CA VAL A 334 -0.50 -7.44 -16.19
C VAL A 334 0.90 -7.14 -16.72
N ASN A 335 1.07 -7.10 -18.04
CA ASN A 335 2.39 -6.94 -18.65
C ASN A 335 2.90 -5.47 -18.65
N ASN A 336 1.99 -4.49 -18.71
CA ASN A 336 2.36 -3.09 -18.96
C ASN A 336 1.52 -2.09 -18.14
N LEU A 337 1.58 -2.17 -16.82
CA LEU A 337 0.81 -1.30 -15.91
C LEU A 337 1.01 0.20 -16.18
N LYS A 338 2.26 0.64 -16.38
CA LYS A 338 2.59 2.07 -16.59
C LYS A 338 2.05 2.61 -17.91
N LEU A 339 2.13 1.82 -18.98
CA LEU A 339 1.62 2.23 -20.30
C LEU A 339 0.09 2.29 -20.29
N MET A 340 -0.57 1.32 -19.65
CA MET A 340 -2.02 1.31 -19.53
C MET A 340 -2.54 2.44 -18.65
N LEU A 341 -1.81 2.81 -17.59
CA LEU A 341 -2.12 4.00 -16.79
C LEU A 341 -2.00 5.28 -17.64
N ALA A 342 -0.91 5.42 -18.42
CA ALA A 342 -0.74 6.56 -19.32
C ALA A 342 -1.86 6.64 -20.38
N LEU A 343 -2.28 5.49 -20.91
CA LEU A 343 -3.41 5.39 -21.83
C LEU A 343 -4.73 5.79 -21.16
N LYS A 344 -5.00 5.34 -19.93
CA LYS A 344 -6.17 5.74 -19.14
C LYS A 344 -6.21 7.25 -18.96
N VAL A 345 -5.09 7.88 -18.55
CA VAL A 345 -4.99 9.33 -18.39
C VAL A 345 -5.25 10.08 -19.71
N LEU A 346 -4.68 9.61 -20.81
CA LEU A 346 -4.87 10.21 -22.13
C LEU A 346 -6.32 10.11 -22.60
N LEU A 347 -6.97 8.96 -22.41
CA LEU A 347 -8.37 8.75 -22.76
C LEU A 347 -9.30 9.62 -21.92
N VAL A 348 -9.05 9.74 -20.61
CA VAL A 348 -9.83 10.63 -19.72
C VAL A 348 -9.69 12.09 -20.16
N LEU A 349 -8.47 12.54 -20.48
CA LEU A 349 -8.23 13.91 -20.92
C LEU A 349 -8.94 14.21 -22.25
N ILE A 350 -8.82 13.31 -23.24
CA ILE A 350 -9.50 13.45 -24.52
C ILE A 350 -11.01 13.41 -24.33
N GLY A 351 -11.55 12.43 -23.59
CA GLY A 351 -12.97 12.28 -23.32
C GLY A 351 -13.57 13.52 -22.66
N CYS A 352 -12.96 14.01 -21.57
CA CYS A 352 -13.40 15.23 -20.88
C CYS A 352 -13.34 16.47 -21.79
N SER A 353 -12.29 16.62 -22.61
CA SER A 353 -12.18 17.77 -23.52
C SER A 353 -13.24 17.76 -24.63
N VAL A 354 -13.59 16.56 -25.13
CA VAL A 354 -14.62 16.36 -26.16
C VAL A 354 -16.02 16.63 -25.58
N VAL A 355 -16.32 16.12 -24.38
CA VAL A 355 -17.58 16.42 -23.67
C VAL A 355 -17.70 17.92 -23.41
N ALA A 356 -16.66 18.56 -22.88
CA ALA A 356 -16.65 20.01 -22.64
C ALA A 356 -16.91 20.79 -23.94
N SER A 357 -16.32 20.36 -25.06
CA SER A 357 -16.55 20.98 -26.36
C SER A 357 -18.01 20.86 -26.84
N GLY A 358 -18.65 19.71 -26.61
CA GLY A 358 -20.03 19.45 -27.00
C GLY A 358 -21.02 20.25 -26.16
N VAL A 359 -20.81 20.29 -24.84
CA VAL A 359 -21.63 21.07 -23.90
C VAL A 359 -21.53 22.57 -24.19
N LEU A 360 -20.33 23.10 -24.41
CA LEU A 360 -20.12 24.51 -24.78
C LEU A 360 -20.79 24.87 -26.11
N ARG A 361 -20.86 23.93 -27.07
CA ARG A 361 -21.60 24.10 -28.33
C ARG A 361 -23.11 24.10 -28.11
N MET A 362 -23.65 23.28 -27.21
CA MET A 362 -25.09 23.23 -26.88
C MET A 362 -25.56 24.50 -26.17
N ILE A 363 -24.78 25.02 -25.22
CA ILE A 363 -25.12 26.24 -24.44
C ILE A 363 -25.03 27.52 -25.32
N GLY A 364 -24.56 27.41 -26.56
CA GLY A 364 -24.58 28.52 -27.51
C GLY A 364 -23.54 29.59 -27.19
N PHE A 365 -22.41 29.23 -26.55
CA PHE A 365 -21.25 30.11 -26.38
C PHE A 365 -20.63 30.44 -27.76
N ARG A 366 -21.28 31.38 -28.44
CA ARG A 366 -20.94 31.89 -29.77
C ARG A 366 -19.70 32.77 -29.65
N ARG A 367 -18.53 32.23 -29.97
CA ARG A 367 -17.51 32.86 -30.83
C ARG A 367 -16.32 31.92 -30.94
N ALA A 368 -16.31 31.17 -32.04
CA ALA A 368 -15.17 30.42 -32.51
C ALA A 368 -14.00 31.37 -32.79
N GLY A 369 -12.91 31.17 -32.06
CA GLY A 369 -11.57 31.51 -32.48
C GLY A 369 -10.66 30.33 -32.14
N ALA A 370 -9.41 30.32 -32.63
CA ALA A 370 -8.42 29.27 -32.34
C ALA A 370 -8.26 28.93 -30.84
N PHE A 371 -8.66 29.84 -29.95
CA PHE A 371 -8.67 29.67 -28.50
C PHE A 371 -9.80 28.77 -27.95
N LEU A 372 -10.78 28.34 -28.76
CA LEU A 372 -11.84 27.42 -28.30
C LEU A 372 -11.26 26.06 -27.92
N SER A 373 -10.35 25.51 -28.73
CA SER A 373 -9.69 24.25 -28.44
C SER A 373 -8.85 24.32 -27.16
N VAL A 374 -8.14 25.43 -26.95
CA VAL A 374 -7.35 25.67 -25.73
C VAL A 374 -8.25 25.76 -24.49
N ARG A 375 -9.41 26.44 -24.60
CA ARG A 375 -10.39 26.50 -23.50
C ARG A 375 -11.00 25.14 -23.20
N CYS A 376 -11.39 24.37 -24.22
CA CYS A 376 -11.92 23.02 -24.05
C CYS A 376 -10.88 22.07 -23.46
N MET A 377 -9.59 22.26 -23.79
CA MET A 377 -8.49 21.48 -23.20
C MET A 377 -8.30 21.84 -21.72
N LEU A 378 -8.32 23.12 -21.36
CA LEU A 378 -8.23 23.55 -19.95
C LEU A 378 -9.42 23.08 -19.11
N VAL A 379 -10.65 23.24 -19.62
CA VAL A 379 -11.85 22.70 -18.96
C VAL A 379 -11.78 21.18 -18.89
N GLY A 380 -11.30 20.53 -19.95
CA GLY A 380 -11.05 19.10 -20.01
C GLY A 380 -10.12 18.62 -18.90
N VAL A 381 -8.98 19.31 -18.68
CA VAL A 381 -8.04 18.99 -17.60
C VAL A 381 -8.71 19.10 -16.23
N VAL A 382 -9.47 20.17 -15.97
CA VAL A 382 -10.20 20.33 -14.70
C VAL A 382 -11.22 19.19 -14.51
N CYS A 383 -12.00 18.87 -15.55
CA CYS A 383 -12.93 17.76 -15.53
C CYS A 383 -12.22 16.40 -15.33
N SER A 384 -11.03 16.20 -15.88
CA SER A 384 -10.23 14.98 -15.68
C SER A 384 -9.75 14.85 -14.24
N VAL A 385 -9.32 15.94 -13.60
CA VAL A 385 -8.96 15.92 -12.17
C VAL A 385 -10.17 15.58 -11.30
N LEU A 386 -11.32 16.20 -11.57
CA LEU A 386 -12.57 15.88 -10.86
C LEU A 386 -12.99 14.43 -11.08
N PHE A 387 -12.83 13.91 -12.30
CA PHE A 387 -13.11 12.53 -12.63
C PHE A 387 -12.22 11.56 -11.84
N PHE A 388 -10.90 11.79 -11.81
CA PHE A 388 -9.99 10.97 -11.01
C PHE A 388 -10.25 11.11 -9.51
N SER A 389 -10.62 12.30 -9.03
CA SER A 389 -10.98 12.50 -7.62
C SER A 389 -12.26 11.76 -7.23
N ALA A 390 -13.19 11.56 -8.17
CA ALA A 390 -14.44 10.84 -7.93
C ALA A 390 -14.27 9.31 -7.98
N ILE A 391 -13.38 8.82 -8.84
CA ILE A 391 -13.11 7.37 -8.99
C ILE A 391 -12.05 6.92 -7.98
N GLU A 392 -10.91 7.60 -7.93
CA GLU A 392 -9.74 7.24 -7.11
C GLU A 392 -9.42 8.35 -6.08
N PRO A 393 -10.24 8.53 -5.04
CA PRO A 393 -9.94 9.53 -4.00
C PRO A 393 -8.59 9.24 -3.32
N SER A 394 -8.23 7.97 -3.18
CA SER A 394 -6.97 7.51 -2.60
C SER A 394 -5.72 7.89 -3.41
N ALA A 395 -5.86 8.25 -4.69
CA ALA A 395 -4.74 8.75 -5.50
C ALA A 395 -4.29 10.15 -5.04
N PHE A 396 -5.18 10.90 -4.38
CA PHE A 396 -4.91 12.22 -3.83
C PHE A 396 -4.64 12.19 -2.31
N GLU A 397 -4.76 11.02 -1.68
CA GLU A 397 -4.34 10.79 -0.31
C GLU A 397 -2.81 10.63 -0.24
N VAL A 398 -2.11 11.68 0.16
CA VAL A 398 -0.67 11.60 0.44
C VAL A 398 -0.49 10.87 1.78
N LYS A 399 -0.24 9.56 1.74
CA LYS A 399 0.22 8.82 2.92
C LYS A 399 1.66 9.22 3.22
N ILE A 400 1.84 10.15 4.16
CA ILE A 400 3.15 10.39 4.75
C ILE A 400 3.48 9.16 5.60
N GLN A 401 4.37 8.30 5.09
CA GLN A 401 4.94 7.21 5.86
C GLN A 401 5.77 7.83 6.99
N ASN A 402 5.18 7.93 8.17
CA ASN A 402 5.93 8.09 9.41
C ASN A 402 6.66 6.77 9.64
N SER A 403 7.84 6.62 9.03
CA SER A 403 8.78 5.57 9.36
C SER A 403 9.31 5.81 10.78
N THR A 404 8.77 5.06 11.75
CA THR A 404 9.37 4.59 13.04
C THR A 404 8.22 4.32 14.03
N ALA A 405 8.13 3.24 14.79
CA ALA A 405 8.96 2.07 15.00
C ALA A 405 8.00 0.93 15.37
N SER A 406 8.17 -0.26 14.78
CA SER A 406 7.60 -1.48 15.34
C SER A 406 8.41 -1.85 16.58
N ASP A 407 8.21 -1.09 17.67
CA ASP A 407 8.64 -1.49 19.00
C ASP A 407 7.86 -2.75 19.34
N ILE A 408 8.58 -3.86 19.37
CA ILE A 408 8.14 -5.13 19.91
C ILE A 408 7.57 -4.86 21.31
N LYS A 409 6.24 -4.85 21.45
CA LYS A 409 5.52 -4.83 22.73
C LYS A 409 5.62 -6.18 23.44
N ILE A 410 6.83 -6.72 23.53
CA ILE A 410 7.15 -7.85 24.40
C ILE A 410 7.73 -7.24 25.68
N ALA A 411 6.87 -7.16 26.70
CA ALA A 411 7.26 -7.06 28.11
C ALA A 411 7.91 -5.76 28.65
N PHE A 412 7.68 -4.58 28.07
CA PHE A 412 8.15 -3.29 28.65
C PHE A 412 7.05 -2.25 28.95
N ASP A 413 5.77 -2.60 28.88
CA ASP A 413 4.65 -1.68 29.14
C ASP A 413 4.46 -1.31 30.63
N ARG A 414 5.29 -1.83 31.56
CA ARG A 414 5.29 -1.44 32.98
C ARG A 414 6.30 -0.33 33.36
N ILE A 415 7.17 0.09 32.43
CA ILE A 415 8.25 1.06 32.75
C ILE A 415 8.04 2.42 32.04
N LYS A 416 7.30 2.46 30.93
CA LYS A 416 7.02 3.71 30.19
C LYS A 416 5.93 4.61 30.83
N THR A 417 5.16 4.11 31.80
CA THR A 417 4.05 4.88 32.40
C THR A 417 4.46 5.87 33.48
N ASN A 418 5.75 5.93 33.87
CA ASN A 418 6.23 6.82 34.94
C ASN A 418 7.14 7.97 34.50
N ILE A 419 7.42 8.13 33.20
CA ILE A 419 8.37 9.16 32.74
C ILE A 419 7.83 9.79 31.46
N VAL A 420 7.54 11.08 31.55
CA VAL A 420 7.17 12.03 30.48
C VAL A 420 5.67 12.16 30.20
N GLY A 421 5.07 13.16 30.87
CA GLY A 421 3.85 13.83 30.43
C GLY A 421 4.14 14.89 29.36
N ASP A 422 3.11 15.12 28.54
CA ASP A 422 2.82 16.19 27.58
C ASP A 422 3.89 17.22 27.21
N LYS A 423 3.97 17.46 25.89
CA LYS A 423 3.79 18.80 25.32
C LYS A 423 3.48 18.70 23.82
N ASP A 424 2.30 19.17 23.45
CA ASP A 424 1.89 19.53 22.09
C ASP A 424 2.92 20.49 21.48
N THR A 425 3.83 19.94 20.69
CA THR A 425 4.56 20.69 19.68
C THR A 425 3.71 20.71 18.44
N MET A 426 3.31 21.91 18.02
CA MET A 426 2.64 22.26 16.77
C MET A 426 3.10 21.35 15.61
N SER A 427 2.40 20.24 15.42
CA SER A 427 2.60 19.31 14.32
C SER A 427 2.01 19.96 13.09
N LEU A 428 2.75 19.91 11.98
CA LEU A 428 2.23 20.19 10.65
C LEU A 428 1.30 19.02 10.25
N ASP A 429 0.20 18.85 10.97
CA ASP A 429 -0.87 17.93 10.61
C ASP A 429 -1.62 18.54 9.45
N THR A 430 -1.09 18.30 8.25
CA THR A 430 -1.77 18.66 7.01
C THR A 430 -2.80 17.57 6.75
N ASP A 431 -3.94 17.69 7.43
CA ASP A 431 -5.07 16.78 7.30
C ASP A 431 -5.51 16.69 5.83
N SER A 432 -5.89 15.49 5.34
CA SER A 432 -6.33 15.28 3.94
C SER A 432 -7.46 16.25 3.53
N ALA A 433 -8.37 16.54 4.48
CA ALA A 433 -9.44 17.52 4.30
C ALA A 433 -8.92 18.95 4.05
N THR A 434 -7.77 19.31 4.62
CA THR A 434 -7.16 20.64 4.49
C THR A 434 -6.50 20.81 3.14
N LEU A 435 -5.82 19.77 2.63
CA LEU A 435 -5.25 19.76 1.29
C LEU A 435 -6.35 19.80 0.22
N ALA A 436 -7.42 19.02 0.39
CA ALA A 436 -8.59 19.05 -0.49
C ALA A 436 -9.27 20.43 -0.51
N ALA A 437 -9.41 21.07 0.66
CA ALA A 437 -9.95 22.42 0.76
C ALA A 437 -9.04 23.46 0.08
N ILE A 438 -7.71 23.37 0.26
CA ILE A 438 -6.74 24.22 -0.43
C ILE A 438 -6.85 24.07 -1.95
N ALA A 439 -6.94 22.84 -2.45
CA ALA A 439 -7.10 22.56 -3.88
C ALA A 439 -8.43 23.11 -4.43
N LEU A 440 -9.53 22.96 -3.69
CA LEU A 440 -10.83 23.52 -4.07
C LEU A 440 -10.77 25.05 -4.17
N PHE A 441 -10.20 25.73 -3.17
CA PHE A 441 -10.05 27.19 -3.20
C PHE A 441 -9.17 27.65 -4.35
N PHE A 442 -8.08 26.92 -4.65
CA PHE A 442 -7.24 27.22 -5.81
C PHE A 442 -8.04 27.16 -7.12
N VAL A 443 -8.86 26.13 -7.31
CA VAL A 443 -9.70 25.98 -8.53
C VAL A 443 -10.71 27.12 -8.64
N ILE A 444 -11.42 27.45 -7.56
CA ILE A 444 -12.40 28.55 -7.55
C ILE A 444 -11.70 29.88 -7.90
N GLN A 445 -10.55 30.16 -7.29
CA GLN A 445 -9.78 31.38 -7.56
C GLN A 445 -9.26 31.43 -9.00
N MET A 446 -8.88 30.29 -9.57
CA MET A 446 -8.47 30.19 -10.97
C MET A 446 -9.64 30.48 -11.94
N ILE A 447 -10.85 30.00 -11.63
CA ILE A 447 -12.06 30.31 -12.40
C ILE A 447 -12.33 31.82 -12.39
N VAL A 448 -12.28 32.45 -11.21
CA VAL A 448 -12.50 33.90 -11.06
C VAL A 448 -11.46 34.70 -11.85
N TYR A 449 -10.20 34.28 -11.77
CA TYR A 449 -9.10 34.85 -12.56
C TYR A 449 -9.38 34.79 -14.06
N ILE A 450 -9.83 33.63 -14.57
CA ILE A 450 -10.21 33.48 -15.99
C ILE A 450 -11.38 34.39 -16.35
N VAL A 451 -12.42 34.47 -15.53
CA VAL A 451 -13.59 35.34 -15.78
C VAL A 451 -13.15 36.79 -15.91
N CYS A 452 -12.25 37.26 -15.05
CA CYS A 452 -11.67 38.60 -15.12
C CYS A 452 -10.92 38.83 -16.44
N LEU A 453 -10.06 37.89 -16.86
CA LEU A 453 -9.34 38.00 -18.14
C LEU A 453 -10.27 37.95 -19.37
N VAL A 454 -11.34 37.17 -19.30
CA VAL A 454 -12.35 37.11 -20.36
C VAL A 454 -13.04 38.46 -20.48
N ARG A 455 -13.45 39.07 -19.36
CA ARG A 455 -14.11 40.38 -19.34
C ARG A 455 -13.22 41.50 -19.85
N ILE A 456 -11.95 41.55 -19.43
CA ILE A 456 -10.97 42.50 -19.97
C ILE A 456 -10.85 42.36 -21.50
N ASN A 457 -10.79 41.12 -22.00
CA ASN A 457 -10.70 40.88 -23.44
C ASN A 457 -11.99 41.20 -24.21
N VAL A 458 -13.17 41.05 -23.59
CA VAL A 458 -14.44 41.48 -24.17
C VAL A 458 -14.44 42.99 -24.34
N ILE A 459 -14.10 43.75 -23.30
CA ILE A 459 -14.05 45.22 -23.34
C ILE A 459 -13.02 45.71 -24.36
N LYS A 460 -11.85 45.05 -24.44
CA LYS A 460 -10.82 45.36 -25.43
C LYS A 460 -11.31 45.25 -26.87
N ARG A 461 -12.23 44.31 -27.14
CA ARG A 461 -12.77 44.02 -28.48
C ARG A 461 -14.04 44.80 -28.82
N THR A 462 -14.64 45.51 -27.85
CA THR A 462 -15.78 46.41 -28.11
C THR A 462 -15.33 47.57 -28.98
N ARG A 463 -16.04 47.86 -30.07
CA ARG A 463 -15.83 49.05 -30.89
C ARG A 463 -16.48 50.25 -30.19
N ALA A 464 -15.70 50.94 -29.37
CA ALA A 464 -16.09 52.14 -28.65
C ALA A 464 -14.87 53.05 -28.48
N SER A 465 -15.11 54.35 -28.25
CA SER A 465 -14.06 55.34 -27.95
C SER A 465 -13.25 54.94 -26.72
N ALA A 466 -11.99 55.38 -26.64
CA ALA A 466 -11.11 55.04 -25.52
C ALA A 466 -11.71 55.50 -24.17
N THR A 467 -12.40 56.64 -24.17
CA THR A 467 -13.12 57.19 -23.01
C THR A 467 -14.27 56.30 -22.52
N LEU A 468 -15.04 55.68 -23.42
CA LEU A 468 -16.13 54.76 -23.06
C LEU A 468 -15.58 53.43 -22.54
N LYS A 469 -14.46 52.94 -23.10
CA LYS A 469 -13.78 51.73 -22.60
C LYS A 469 -13.23 51.91 -21.18
N LEU A 470 -12.73 53.10 -20.85
CA LEU A 470 -12.29 53.43 -19.48
C LEU A 470 -13.47 53.37 -18.51
N LYS A 471 -14.62 53.98 -18.85
CA LYS A 471 -15.83 53.92 -18.02
C LYS A 471 -16.36 52.48 -17.83
N LEU A 472 -16.29 51.64 -18.86
CA LEU A 472 -16.68 50.24 -18.75
C LEU A 472 -15.73 49.42 -17.86
N LEU A 473 -14.43 49.74 -17.85
CA LEU A 473 -13.47 49.12 -16.93
C LEU A 473 -13.68 49.57 -15.49
N GLU A 474 -14.08 50.81 -15.27
CA GLU A 474 -14.43 51.33 -13.94
C GLU A 474 -15.71 50.69 -13.39
N ASN A 475 -16.70 50.43 -14.25
CA ASN A 475 -17.93 49.74 -13.83
C ASN A 475 -17.70 48.29 -13.38
N GLU A 476 -16.68 47.63 -13.93
CA GLU A 476 -16.34 46.23 -13.63
C GLU A 476 -15.25 46.10 -12.54
N ASP A 477 -14.88 47.19 -11.87
CA ASP A 477 -13.77 47.17 -10.88
C ASP A 477 -14.09 46.23 -9.70
N ASN A 478 -15.36 46.21 -9.27
CA ASN A 478 -15.86 45.27 -8.26
C ASN A 478 -15.73 43.80 -8.70
N LEU A 479 -15.85 43.52 -10.01
CA LEU A 479 -15.66 42.16 -10.54
C LEU A 479 -14.19 41.76 -10.50
N PHE A 480 -13.26 42.70 -10.70
CA PHE A 480 -11.83 42.43 -10.58
C PHE A 480 -11.39 42.19 -9.12
N ASP A 481 -12.17 42.66 -8.15
CA ASP A 481 -12.00 42.38 -6.72
C ASP A 481 -12.72 41.11 -6.23
N LEU A 482 -13.40 40.38 -7.12
CA LEU A 482 -14.15 39.17 -6.76
C LEU A 482 -13.27 38.08 -6.13
N GLY A 483 -12.01 37.95 -6.57
CA GLY A 483 -11.06 37.00 -5.99
C GLY A 483 -10.78 37.28 -4.51
N LEU A 484 -10.72 38.56 -4.13
CA LEU A 484 -10.54 39.01 -2.75
C LEU A 484 -11.79 38.70 -1.90
N TYR A 485 -12.99 38.96 -2.41
CA TYR A 485 -14.24 38.68 -1.70
C TYR A 485 -14.45 37.19 -1.45
N ILE A 486 -14.10 36.34 -2.42
CA ILE A 486 -14.18 34.88 -2.28
C ILE A 486 -13.12 34.38 -1.30
N GLY A 487 -11.90 34.93 -1.34
CA GLY A 487 -10.83 34.58 -0.41
C GLY A 487 -11.19 34.90 1.05
N LEU A 488 -11.77 36.08 1.29
CA LEU A 488 -12.22 36.51 2.62
C LEU A 488 -13.42 35.68 3.11
N SER A 489 -14.40 35.43 2.23
CA SER A 489 -15.54 34.56 2.53
C SER A 489 -15.09 33.15 2.90
N GLY A 490 -14.06 32.62 2.23
CA GLY A 490 -13.46 31.32 2.53
C GLY A 490 -12.91 31.25 3.96
N THR A 491 -12.20 32.27 4.41
CA THR A 491 -11.66 32.35 5.77
C THR A 491 -12.76 32.44 6.84
N VAL A 492 -13.78 33.27 6.60
CA VAL A 492 -14.93 33.40 7.51
C VAL A 492 -15.68 32.08 7.61
N ALA A 493 -15.91 31.40 6.49
CA ALA A 493 -16.55 30.09 6.48
C ALA A 493 -15.71 29.02 7.22
N SER A 494 -14.39 29.02 7.05
CA SER A 494 -13.49 28.13 7.79
C SER A 494 -13.52 28.37 9.30
N LEU A 495 -13.55 29.64 9.74
CA LEU A 495 -13.67 29.98 11.16
C LEU A 495 -15.01 29.52 11.74
N ILE A 496 -16.11 29.72 11.00
CA ILE A 496 -17.44 29.25 11.40
C ILE A 496 -17.46 27.72 11.55
N LEU A 497 -16.99 26.98 10.54
CA LEU A 497 -16.95 25.52 10.58
C LEU A 497 -16.09 24.97 11.73
N LEU A 498 -14.98 25.65 12.05
CA LEU A 498 -14.14 25.32 13.20
C LEU A 498 -14.88 25.55 14.52
N THR A 499 -15.63 26.66 14.66
CA THR A 499 -16.42 26.92 15.88
C THR A 499 -17.58 25.95 16.09
N PHE A 500 -18.12 25.36 15.03
CA PHE A 500 -19.21 24.37 15.12
C PHE A 500 -18.74 22.92 15.26
N GLY A 501 -17.42 22.65 15.23
CA GLY A 501 -16.86 21.31 15.42
C GLY A 501 -17.21 20.28 14.33
N VAL A 502 -17.71 20.73 13.17
CA VAL A 502 -18.20 19.86 12.09
C VAL A 502 -17.06 19.30 11.23
N ILE A 503 -15.89 19.97 11.19
CA ILE A 503 -14.71 19.55 10.41
C ILE A 503 -13.43 19.99 11.13
N THR A 504 -12.40 19.13 11.21
CA THR A 504 -11.01 19.50 11.59
C THR A 504 -10.30 20.26 10.46
N ALA A 505 -11.01 21.18 9.80
CA ALA A 505 -10.40 22.00 8.77
C ALA A 505 -9.38 22.91 9.46
N SER A 506 -8.09 22.63 9.26
CA SER A 506 -7.02 23.45 9.80
C SER A 506 -7.19 24.90 9.34
N LEU A 507 -6.90 25.84 10.25
CA LEU A 507 -6.86 27.27 9.95
C LEU A 507 -6.03 27.59 8.68
N MET A 508 -5.07 26.71 8.34
CA MET A 508 -4.23 26.78 7.14
C MET A 508 -5.06 26.90 5.85
N ALA A 509 -6.15 26.14 5.70
CA ALA A 509 -6.97 26.18 4.49
C ALA A 509 -7.66 27.56 4.32
N GLY A 510 -8.14 28.13 5.42
CA GLY A 510 -8.75 29.46 5.44
C GLY A 510 -7.77 30.57 5.09
N TYR A 511 -6.55 30.53 5.63
CA TYR A 511 -5.48 31.50 5.29
C TYR A 511 -4.98 31.36 3.85
N THR A 512 -4.87 30.12 3.37
CA THR A 512 -4.43 29.84 2.00
C THR A 512 -5.44 30.34 0.98
N SER A 513 -6.75 30.27 1.28
CA SER A 513 -7.81 30.84 0.44
C SER A 513 -7.69 32.36 0.26
N THR A 514 -7.41 33.10 1.34
CA THR A 514 -7.17 34.55 1.28
C THR A 514 -5.93 34.87 0.46
N LEU A 515 -4.85 34.12 0.68
CA LEU A 515 -3.58 34.32 -0.01
C LEU A 515 -3.74 34.14 -1.52
N PHE A 516 -4.44 33.10 -1.97
CA PHE A 516 -4.76 32.93 -3.38
C PHE A 516 -5.64 34.06 -3.91
N GLY A 517 -6.68 34.47 -3.18
CA GLY A 517 -7.52 35.61 -3.56
C GLY A 517 -6.73 36.89 -3.80
N ILE A 518 -5.83 37.24 -2.87
CA ILE A 518 -4.95 38.40 -3.00
C ILE A 518 -4.02 38.25 -4.21
N LEU A 519 -3.37 37.09 -4.36
CA LEU A 519 -2.40 36.83 -5.42
C LEU A 519 -3.03 36.92 -6.81
N PHE A 520 -4.17 36.25 -7.04
CA PHE A 520 -4.85 36.26 -8.34
C PHE A 520 -5.44 37.63 -8.69
N THR A 521 -6.06 38.33 -7.72
CA THR A 521 -6.54 39.71 -7.95
C THR A 521 -5.38 40.67 -8.25
N ALA A 522 -4.25 40.55 -7.54
CA ALA A 522 -3.06 41.33 -7.82
C ALA A 522 -2.50 41.06 -9.22
N LEU A 523 -2.45 39.80 -9.66
CA LEU A 523 -2.03 39.45 -11.02
C LEU A 523 -2.94 40.04 -12.10
N VAL A 524 -4.26 40.05 -11.88
CA VAL A 524 -5.20 40.72 -12.82
C VAL A 524 -4.95 42.22 -12.84
N LYS A 525 -4.96 42.89 -11.67
CA LYS A 525 -4.88 44.34 -11.58
C LYS A 525 -3.53 44.90 -12.04
N ILE A 526 -2.42 44.30 -11.59
CA ILE A 526 -1.07 44.81 -11.86
C ILE A 526 -0.61 44.44 -13.26
N VAL A 527 -0.76 43.17 -13.66
CA VAL A 527 -0.17 42.70 -14.93
C VAL A 527 -1.08 43.02 -16.12
N HIS A 528 -2.39 42.83 -15.99
CA HIS A 528 -3.32 42.93 -17.12
C HIS A 528 -4.04 44.28 -17.16
N LEU A 529 -4.71 44.65 -16.08
CA LEU A 529 -5.55 45.86 -16.02
C LEU A 529 -4.70 47.14 -16.13
N ARG A 530 -3.61 47.26 -15.38
CA ARG A 530 -2.75 48.47 -15.38
C ARG A 530 -2.13 48.74 -16.74
N LYS A 531 -1.61 47.70 -17.41
CA LYS A 531 -1.06 47.83 -18.77
C LYS A 531 -2.13 48.29 -19.76
N PHE A 532 -3.34 47.75 -19.62
CA PHE A 532 -4.45 48.09 -20.51
C PHE A 532 -5.01 49.50 -20.26
N LYS A 533 -5.24 49.90 -18.99
CA LYS A 533 -5.65 51.27 -18.61
C LYS A 533 -4.63 52.30 -19.10
N ARG A 534 -3.32 52.05 -18.94
CA ARG A 534 -2.26 52.97 -19.43
C ARG A 534 -2.34 53.17 -20.94
N LYS A 535 -2.58 52.11 -21.71
CA LYS A 535 -2.71 52.21 -23.18
C LYS A 535 -3.95 53.03 -23.57
N LEU A 536 -5.09 52.78 -22.92
CA LEU A 536 -6.34 53.52 -23.18
C LEU A 536 -6.27 54.99 -22.78
N LEU A 537 -5.52 55.34 -21.72
CA LEU A 537 -5.33 56.75 -21.33
C LEU A 537 -4.53 57.54 -22.37
N ILE A 538 -3.50 56.93 -22.96
CA ILE A 538 -2.71 57.54 -24.05
C ILE A 538 -3.58 57.68 -25.31
N GLU A 539 -4.36 56.65 -25.66
CA GLU A 539 -5.30 56.71 -26.79
C GLU A 539 -6.40 57.76 -26.56
N ALA A 540 -6.93 57.90 -25.35
CA ALA A 540 -7.93 58.91 -25.01
C ALA A 540 -7.37 60.34 -25.03
N ALA A 541 -6.12 60.54 -24.60
CA ALA A 541 -5.45 61.85 -24.70
C ALA A 541 -5.23 62.26 -26.17
N ASN A 542 -4.95 61.31 -27.05
CA ASN A 542 -4.81 61.54 -28.48
C ASN A 542 -6.16 61.72 -29.22
N GLU A 543 -7.29 61.27 -28.64
CA GLU A 543 -8.64 61.51 -29.18
C GLU A 543 -9.20 62.90 -28.83
N GLN A 544 -8.58 63.62 -27.88
CA GLN A 544 -8.98 64.97 -27.44
C GLN A 544 -8.21 66.11 -28.15
N HIS A 545 -7.21 65.76 -28.96
CA HIS A 545 -6.49 66.63 -29.89
C HIS A 545 -6.90 66.28 -31.32
#